data_AF-A0A1V3NUB7-F1
#
_entry.id   AF-A0A1V3NUB7-F1
#
_cell.length_a   1.000
_cell.length_b   1.000
_cell.length_c   1.000
_cell.angle_alpha   90.00
_cell.angle_beta   90.00
_cell.angle_gamma   90.00
#
_symmetry.space_group_name_H-M   'P 1'
#
loop_
_entity.id
_entity.type
_entity.pdbx_description
1 polymer ?
#
loop_
_entity_poly.entity_id
_entity_poly.type
_entity_poly.pdbx_seq_one_letter_code
_entity_poly.pdbx_strand_id
1 'polypeptide(L)' 'MSLKLPIYLDYSATTPVDDRVAEQMSRYLTRDGVFGNP' A
#
# COMPACT_ATOMS: atom_id res chain seq x y z
N MET A 1 -5.20 -28.66 3.37
CA MET A 1 -4.07 -28.06 4.11
C MET A 1 -4.32 -26.56 4.19
N SER A 2 -4.37 -25.99 5.39
CA SER A 2 -4.46 -24.53 5.57
C SER A 2 -3.06 -23.93 5.47
N LEU A 3 -2.87 -22.92 4.63
CA LEU A 3 -1.63 -22.16 4.55
C LEU A 3 -1.47 -21.37 5.86
N LYS A 4 -0.39 -21.62 6.60
CA LYS A 4 -0.04 -20.87 7.81
C LYS A 4 1.08 -19.90 7.46
N LEU A 5 0.73 -18.63 7.30
CA LEU A 5 1.70 -17.57 7.04
C LEU A 5 2.50 -17.25 8.31
N PRO A 6 3.75 -16.76 8.18
CA PRO A 6 4.52 -16.27 9.32
C PRO A 6 3.79 -15.11 10.02
N ILE A 7 3.95 -15.01 11.34
CA ILE A 7 3.46 -13.85 12.10
C ILE A 7 4.44 -12.69 11.86
N TYR A 8 3.94 -11.56 11.37
CA TYR A 8 4.73 -10.35 11.18
C TYR A 8 4.78 -9.55 12.49
N LEU A 9 5.94 -9.51 13.15
CA LEU A 9 6.16 -8.76 14.40
C LEU A 9 7.19 -7.63 14.25
N ASP A 10 7.68 -7.39 13.03
CA ASP A 10 8.74 -6.42 12.74
C ASP A 10 8.19 -5.05 12.30
N TYR A 11 7.17 -4.55 13.01
CA TYR A 11 6.50 -3.28 12.70
C TYR A 11 7.41 -2.05 12.84
N SER A 12 8.50 -2.16 13.61
CA SER A 12 9.46 -1.07 13.79
C SER A 12 10.39 -0.90 12.60
N ALA A 13 10.66 -1.98 11.84
CA ALA A 13 11.46 -1.89 10.62
C ALA A 13 10.65 -1.28 9.46
N THR A 14 9.40 -1.69 9.31
CA THR A 14 8.43 -1.12 8.37
C THR A 14 7.01 -1.59 8.72
N THR A 15 5.99 -0.98 8.12
CA THR A 15 4.59 -1.34 8.34
C THR A 15 3.87 -1.54 7.01
N PRO A 16 2.88 -2.43 6.94
CA PRO A 16 1.96 -2.46 5.81
C PRO A 16 1.32 -1.10 5.58
N VAL A 17 1.10 -0.74 4.32
CA VAL A 17 0.39 0.50 3.96
C VAL A 17 -1.06 0.37 4.40
N ASP A 18 -1.57 1.36 5.15
CA ASP A 18 -3.01 1.46 5.49
C ASP A 18 -3.84 1.61 4.20
N ASP A 19 -4.95 0.87 4.10
CA ASP A 19 -5.79 0.85 2.90
C ASP A 19 -6.20 2.26 2.44
N ARG A 20 -6.45 3.19 3.38
CA ARG A 20 -6.83 4.57 3.05
C ARG A 20 -5.67 5.31 2.38
N VAL A 21 -4.43 5.04 2.81
CA VAL A 21 -3.23 5.62 2.18
C VAL A 21 -3.06 5.06 0.78
N ALA A 22 -3.22 3.74 0.60
CA ALA A 22 -3.15 3.09 -0.70
C ALA A 22 -4.20 3.66 -1.68
N GLU A 23 -5.43 3.85 -1.22
CA GLU A 23 -6.51 4.44 -2.03
C GLU A 23 -6.17 5.87 -2.46
N GLN A 24 -5.68 6.71 -1.56
CA GLN A 24 -5.29 8.09 -1.91
C GLN A 24 -4.12 8.13 -2.89
N MET A 25 -3.07 7.34 -2.64
CA MET A 25 -1.89 7.31 -3.51
C MET A 25 -2.23 6.84 -4.93
N SER A 26 -3.16 5.89 -5.06
CA SER A 26 -3.56 5.32 -6.35
C SER A 26 -4.11 6.36 -7.34
N ARG A 27 -4.67 7.47 -6.85
CA ARG A 27 -5.23 8.56 -7.66
C ARG A 27 -4.19 9.36 -8.47
N TYR A 28 -2.91 9.18 -8.18
CA TYR A 28 -1.81 9.94 -8.78
C TYR A 28 -0.90 9.09 -9.67
N LEU A 29 -1.24 7.81 -9.92
CA LEU A 29 -0.37 6.86 -10.62
C LEU A 29 -0.77 6.63 -12.09
N THR A 30 -2.01 6.95 -12.47
CA THR A 30 -2.57 6.65 -13.80
C THR A 30 -2.97 7.92 -14.54
N ARG A 31 -3.04 7.84 -15.88
CA ARG A 31 -3.43 8.97 -16.75
C ARG A 31 -4.85 9.48 -16.53
N ASP A 32 -5.75 8.63 -16.03
CA ASP A 32 -7.13 9.02 -15.70
C ASP A 32 -7.20 9.81 -14.37
N GLY A 33 -6.13 9.78 -13.58
CA GLY A 33 -5.97 10.53 -12.34
C GLY A 33 -5.15 11.80 -12.49
N VAL A 34 -4.67 12.34 -11.35
CA VAL A 34 -3.79 13.52 -11.33
C VAL A 34 -2.35 13.05 -11.49
N PHE A 35 -1.93 12.81 -12.73
CA PHE A 35 -0.62 12.24 -13.05
C PHE A 35 0.32 13.26 -13.69
N GLY A 36 1.55 13.34 -13.16
CA GLY A 36 2.62 14.19 -13.69
C GLY A 36 2.69 15.58 -13.05
N ASN A 37 3.73 16.32 -13.42
CA ASN A 37 3.89 17.73 -13.08
C ASN A 37 3.18 18.59 -14.15
N PRO A 38 2.39 19.62 -13.78
CA PRO A 38 1.77 20.55 -14.73
C PRO A 38 2.73 21.21 -15.72
#